data_AF-A0AAD9X204-F1
#
_entry.id   AF-A0AAD9X204-F1
#
_cell.length_a   1.000
_cell.length_b   1.000
_cell.length_c   1.000
_cell.angle_alpha   90.00
_cell.angle_beta   90.00
_cell.angle_gamma   90.00
#
_symmetry.space_group_name_H-M   'P 1'
#
loop_
_entity.id
_entity.type
_entity.pdbx_description
1 polymer ?
#
loop_
_entity_poly.entity_id
_entity_poly.type
_entity_poly.pdbx_seq_one_letter_code
_entity_poly.pdbx_strand_id
1 'polypeptide(L)'
;MKLNHSIHFLLLFLLTGWVAVLDSSSSSYISYDAFESYGTTGRTLLQTKTKCTEDFENKNYTVITSQCKGPQYPTDECCEALKEFACPFVDKINDLTNDCSITMFSYINLYGKFPPGLFANKCREGKQGLECKDVPVKSGCHVPAAASQTTLLMLAAGIIVFITNVLMA
;
A
#
# COMPACT_ATOMS: atom_id res chain seq x y z
N MET A 1 32.99 -33.82 -27.05
CA MET A 1 32.34 -32.53 -27.40
C MET A 1 30.99 -32.28 -26.72
N LYS A 2 30.31 -33.27 -26.10
CA LYS A 2 29.00 -33.07 -25.42
C LYS A 2 29.07 -32.37 -24.05
N LEU A 3 30.16 -32.56 -23.30
CA LEU A 3 30.35 -31.97 -21.97
C LEU A 3 30.37 -30.44 -22.00
N ASN A 4 30.97 -29.85 -23.05
CA ASN A 4 31.02 -28.39 -23.24
C ASN A 4 29.65 -27.79 -23.57
N HIS A 5 28.80 -28.52 -24.29
CA HIS A 5 27.45 -28.09 -24.65
C HIS A 5 26.50 -28.11 -23.45
N SER A 6 26.63 -29.11 -22.58
CA SER A 6 25.83 -29.24 -21.35
C SER A 6 26.15 -28.15 -20.33
N ILE A 7 27.44 -27.76 -20.22
CA ILE A 7 27.88 -26.67 -19.35
C ILE A 7 27.39 -25.31 -19.89
N HIS A 8 27.38 -25.13 -21.21
CA HIS A 8 26.87 -23.90 -21.84
C HIS A 8 25.36 -23.70 -21.64
N PHE A 9 24.57 -24.78 -21.66
CA PHE A 9 23.14 -24.74 -21.34
C PHE A 9 22.88 -24.45 -19.85
N LEU A 10 23.70 -25.01 -18.95
CA LEU A 10 23.63 -24.73 -17.52
C LEU A 10 23.97 -23.26 -17.21
N LEU A 11 25.02 -22.72 -17.84
CA LEU A 11 25.42 -21.31 -17.69
C LEU A 11 24.37 -20.35 -18.24
N LEU A 12 23.74 -20.67 -19.39
CA LEU A 12 22.61 -19.90 -19.92
C LEU A 12 21.44 -19.87 -18.94
N PHE A 13 21.09 -21.02 -18.34
CA PHE A 13 19.99 -21.12 -17.38
C PHE A 13 20.26 -20.34 -16.08
N LEU A 14 21.51 -20.39 -15.57
CA LEU A 14 21.96 -19.61 -14.41
C LEU A 14 22.01 -18.10 -14.70
N LEU A 15 22.39 -17.70 -15.93
CA LEU A 15 22.41 -16.30 -16.35
C LEU A 15 21.01 -15.72 -16.59
N THR A 16 20.05 -16.54 -17.04
CA THR A 16 18.64 -16.12 -17.22
C THR A 16 17.81 -16.23 -15.94
N GLY A 17 18.32 -16.90 -14.91
CA GLY A 17 17.63 -17.15 -13.62
C GLY A 17 17.65 -15.98 -12.63
N TRP A 18 18.20 -14.83 -12.99
CA TRP A 18 18.31 -13.65 -12.12
C TRP A 18 17.23 -12.58 -12.32
N VAL A 19 16.16 -12.88 -13.06
CA VAL A 19 15.15 -11.85 -13.45
C VAL A 19 13.79 -11.98 -12.73
N ALA A 20 13.60 -12.87 -11.77
CA ALA A 20 12.34 -12.91 -11.02
C ALA A 20 12.51 -13.39 -9.59
N VAL A 21 12.74 -12.46 -8.66
CA VAL A 21 11.82 -12.13 -7.54
C VAL A 21 12.38 -10.86 -6.89
N LEU A 22 12.08 -9.70 -7.48
CA LEU A 22 11.97 -8.47 -6.69
C LEU A 22 10.48 -8.37 -6.39
N ASP A 23 10.07 -8.83 -5.20
CA ASP A 23 8.80 -8.38 -4.61
C ASP A 23 8.86 -6.85 -4.60
N SER A 24 8.21 -6.26 -5.59
CA SER A 24 8.12 -4.82 -5.71
C SER A 24 7.05 -4.41 -4.71
N SER A 25 7.45 -4.30 -3.44
CA SER A 25 6.65 -3.62 -2.42
C SER A 25 6.52 -2.16 -2.84
N SER A 26 5.61 -1.86 -3.76
CA SER A 26 5.26 -0.49 -4.09
C SER A 26 4.66 0.11 -2.83
N SER A 27 5.41 1.00 -2.19
CA SER A 27 4.91 1.78 -1.06
C SER A 27 3.81 2.71 -1.55
N SER A 28 2.59 2.50 -1.07
CA SER A 28 1.53 3.49 -1.23
C SER A 28 1.76 4.66 -0.28
N TYR A 29 1.28 5.85 -0.64
CA TYR A 29 1.41 7.05 0.19
C TYR A 29 0.11 7.84 0.18
N ILE A 30 -0.22 8.51 1.29
CA ILE A 30 -1.27 9.52 1.35
C ILE A 30 -0.69 10.80 0.74
N SER A 31 -1.16 11.22 -0.43
CA SER A 31 -0.59 12.34 -1.18
C SER A 31 -0.77 13.67 -0.43
N TYR A 32 0.20 14.58 -0.57
CA TYR A 32 0.04 15.97 -0.12
C TYR A 32 -1.17 16.67 -0.76
N ASP A 33 -1.52 16.32 -2.00
CA ASP A 33 -2.70 16.86 -2.67
C ASP A 33 -4.00 16.43 -1.97
N ALA A 34 -4.02 15.24 -1.37
CA ALA A 34 -5.16 14.77 -0.58
C ALA A 34 -5.31 15.61 0.69
N PHE A 35 -4.20 15.94 1.37
CA PHE A 35 -4.20 16.84 2.53
C PHE A 35 -4.62 18.27 2.15
N GLU A 36 -4.12 18.79 1.03
CA GLU A 36 -4.40 20.16 0.58
C GLU A 36 -5.86 20.32 0.15
N SER A 37 -6.42 19.31 -0.55
CA SER A 37 -7.83 19.29 -0.94
C SER A 37 -8.78 19.50 0.24
N TYR A 38 -8.37 19.15 1.46
CA TYR A 38 -9.14 19.41 2.68
C TYR A 38 -8.68 20.68 3.42
N GLY A 39 -7.37 20.90 3.53
CA GLY A 39 -6.77 22.01 4.28
C GLY A 39 -7.10 23.40 3.73
N THR A 40 -7.47 23.52 2.45
CA THR A 40 -7.91 24.78 1.85
C THR A 40 -9.38 25.06 2.13
N THR A 41 -9.75 25.32 3.39
CA THR A 41 -11.11 25.79 3.76
C THR A 41 -11.50 27.14 3.11
N GLY A 42 -10.66 27.76 2.27
CA GLY A 42 -10.92 29.08 1.67
C GLY A 42 -10.84 29.19 0.14
N ARG A 43 -10.42 28.16 -0.61
CA ARG A 43 -10.17 28.29 -2.07
C ARG A 43 -10.54 27.06 -2.90
N THR A 44 -11.51 26.26 -2.48
CA THR A 44 -12.07 25.25 -3.38
C THR A 44 -12.88 25.97 -4.44
N LEU A 45 -12.31 26.13 -5.63
CA LEU A 45 -13.05 26.43 -6.86
C LEU A 45 -14.27 25.51 -6.93
N LEU A 46 -15.33 25.93 -7.64
CA LEU A 46 -16.60 25.22 -7.87
C LEU A 46 -16.42 23.90 -8.69
N GLN A 47 -15.40 23.11 -8.37
CA GLN A 47 -15.09 21.85 -9.00
C GLN A 47 -16.11 20.83 -8.53
N THR A 48 -16.97 20.40 -9.45
CA THR A 48 -17.89 19.29 -9.24
C THR A 48 -17.08 18.01 -9.13
N LYS A 49 -16.69 17.65 -7.91
CA LYS A 49 -16.12 16.35 -7.58
C LYS A 49 -17.22 15.30 -7.54
N THR A 50 -16.89 14.08 -7.96
CA THR A 50 -17.80 12.95 -7.79
C THR A 50 -17.89 12.57 -6.32
N LYS A 51 -19.07 12.11 -5.90
CA LYS A 51 -19.28 11.69 -4.50
C LYS A 51 -18.44 10.46 -4.19
N CYS A 52 -17.83 10.45 -3.01
CA CYS A 52 -17.10 9.33 -2.48
C CYS A 52 -18.01 8.10 -2.32
N THR A 53 -17.52 6.96 -2.80
CA THR A 53 -18.21 5.67 -2.69
C THR A 53 -17.96 4.99 -1.35
N GLU A 54 -16.88 5.37 -0.66
CA GLU A 54 -16.59 4.88 0.69
C GLU A 54 -17.45 5.59 1.73
N ASP A 55 -18.12 4.79 2.56
CA ASP A 55 -18.88 5.30 3.70
C ASP A 55 -17.92 5.64 4.85
N PHE A 56 -17.39 6.86 4.84
CA PHE A 56 -16.58 7.40 5.93
C PHE A 56 -17.41 7.74 7.17
N GLU A 57 -18.72 8.01 7.05
CA GLU A 57 -19.57 8.39 8.19
C GLU A 57 -19.58 7.29 9.26
N ASN A 58 -19.72 6.04 8.84
CA ASN A 58 -19.87 4.89 9.73
C ASN A 58 -18.55 4.15 10.03
N LYS A 59 -17.37 4.76 9.77
CA LYS A 59 -16.08 4.14 10.12
C LYS A 59 -15.78 4.27 11.63
N ASN A 60 -14.87 3.41 12.11
CA ASN A 60 -14.39 3.48 13.48
C ASN A 60 -13.27 4.52 13.63
N TYR A 61 -13.58 5.65 14.26
CA TYR A 61 -12.63 6.75 14.51
C TYR A 61 -11.85 6.60 15.82
N THR A 62 -12.06 5.53 16.59
CA THR A 62 -11.35 5.29 17.85
C THR A 62 -9.85 5.10 17.62
N VAL A 63 -9.46 4.53 16.48
CA VAL A 63 -8.05 4.37 16.11
C VAL A 63 -7.30 5.71 16.12
N ILE A 64 -7.92 6.78 15.62
CA ILE A 64 -7.32 8.13 15.65
C ILE A 64 -7.52 8.78 17.02
N THR A 65 -8.75 8.79 17.54
CA THR A 65 -9.11 9.59 18.72
C THR A 65 -8.58 9.05 20.04
N SER A 66 -8.22 7.76 20.12
CA SER A 66 -7.59 7.18 21.30
C SER A 66 -6.10 7.48 21.42
N GLN A 67 -5.43 7.70 20.30
CA GLN A 67 -3.98 7.90 20.18
C GLN A 67 -3.63 9.39 20.03
N CYS A 68 -4.25 10.07 19.06
CA CYS A 68 -4.00 11.49 18.81
C CYS A 68 -4.76 12.39 19.78
N LYS A 69 -4.11 12.84 20.86
CA LYS A 69 -4.74 13.67 21.91
C LYS A 69 -4.16 15.07 22.02
N GLY A 70 -5.06 16.04 22.18
CA GLY A 70 -4.72 17.42 22.51
C GLY A 70 -4.33 17.60 23.98
N PRO A 71 -3.75 18.76 24.33
CA PRO A 71 -3.56 19.93 23.47
C PRO A 71 -2.27 19.92 22.65
N GLN A 72 -1.28 19.08 22.99
CA GLN A 72 0.00 19.05 22.28
C GLN A 72 -0.07 18.33 20.92
N TYR A 73 -0.96 17.35 20.76
CA TYR A 73 -1.08 16.50 19.57
C TYR A 73 0.29 15.94 19.13
N PRO A 74 0.82 14.92 19.83
CA PRO A 74 2.13 14.35 19.52
C PRO A 74 2.22 13.91 18.05
N THR A 75 3.25 14.36 17.34
CA THR A 75 3.34 14.16 15.88
C THR A 75 3.33 12.68 15.51
N ASP A 76 4.20 11.89 16.13
CA ASP A 76 4.36 10.47 15.78
C ASP A 76 3.06 9.69 16.02
N GLU A 77 2.47 9.81 17.21
CA GLU A 77 1.20 9.15 17.57
C GLU A 77 0.05 9.57 16.64
N CYS A 78 -0.08 10.86 16.32
CA CYS A 78 -1.14 11.36 15.45
C CYS A 78 -0.96 10.91 14.00
N CYS A 79 0.26 10.88 13.50
CA CYS A 79 0.54 10.50 12.12
C CYS A 79 0.47 8.98 11.93
N GLU A 80 0.93 8.19 12.90
CA GLU A 80 0.78 6.74 12.90
C GLU A 80 -0.70 6.33 12.96
N ALA A 81 -1.48 6.93 13.87
CA ALA A 81 -2.90 6.64 13.96
C ALA A 81 -3.68 7.05 12.70
N LEU A 82 -3.27 8.15 12.05
CA LEU A 82 -3.83 8.54 10.75
C LEU A 82 -3.49 7.51 9.67
N LYS A 83 -2.25 7.01 9.61
CA LYS A 83 -1.86 5.95 8.66
C LYS A 83 -2.69 4.69 8.89
N GLU A 84 -2.83 4.25 10.13
CA GLU A 84 -3.61 3.06 10.48
C GLU A 84 -5.06 3.17 9.96
N PHE A 85 -5.66 4.35 10.06
CA PHE A 85 -6.99 4.61 9.56
C PHE A 85 -7.08 4.76 8.03
N ALA A 86 -6.19 5.56 7.43
CA ALA A 86 -6.34 6.05 6.06
C ALA A 86 -5.64 5.18 5.01
N CYS A 87 -4.58 4.46 5.38
CA CYS A 87 -3.82 3.63 4.45
C CYS A 87 -4.64 2.57 3.69
N PRO A 88 -5.68 1.94 4.29
CA PRO A 88 -6.57 1.05 3.55
C PRO A 88 -7.38 1.71 2.43
N PHE A 89 -7.44 3.04 2.37
CA PHE A 89 -8.28 3.81 1.44
C PHE A 89 -7.46 4.72 0.51
N VAL A 90 -6.14 4.53 0.42
CA VAL A 90 -5.20 5.42 -0.31
C VAL A 90 -5.64 5.66 -1.74
N ASP A 91 -6.05 4.62 -2.46
CA ASP A 91 -6.49 4.74 -3.86
C ASP A 91 -7.69 5.67 -4.04
N LYS A 92 -8.59 5.70 -3.05
CA LYS A 92 -9.80 6.52 -3.05
C LYS A 92 -9.49 7.96 -2.67
N ILE A 93 -8.69 8.17 -1.63
CA ILE A 93 -8.40 9.50 -1.10
C ILE A 93 -7.37 10.26 -1.94
N ASN A 94 -6.51 9.56 -2.68
CA ASN A 94 -5.58 10.18 -3.63
C ASN A 94 -6.20 10.53 -4.98
N ASP A 95 -7.42 10.05 -5.27
CA ASP A 95 -8.14 10.40 -6.49
C ASP A 95 -8.77 11.79 -6.35
N LEU A 96 -8.13 12.78 -6.98
CA LEU A 96 -8.53 14.18 -6.96
C LEU A 96 -9.83 14.47 -7.73
N THR A 97 -10.40 13.47 -8.45
CA THR A 97 -11.67 13.61 -9.17
C THR A 97 -12.90 13.35 -8.29
N ASN A 98 -12.69 12.81 -7.08
CA ASN A 98 -13.74 12.56 -6.10
C ASN A 98 -13.52 13.38 -4.81
N ASP A 99 -14.53 13.39 -3.93
CA ASP A 99 -14.50 14.10 -2.65
C ASP A 99 -14.14 13.22 -1.43
N CYS A 100 -13.54 12.03 -1.64
CA CYS A 100 -13.21 11.09 -0.57
C CYS A 100 -12.25 11.67 0.47
N SER A 101 -11.19 12.37 0.05
CA SER A 101 -10.27 13.01 1.01
C SER A 101 -11.00 14.06 1.86
N ILE A 102 -11.82 14.90 1.21
CA ILE A 102 -12.59 15.96 1.89
C ILE A 102 -13.55 15.35 2.92
N THR A 103 -14.28 14.31 2.51
CA THR A 103 -15.25 13.61 3.35
C THR A 103 -14.55 12.93 4.53
N MET A 104 -13.46 12.19 4.27
CA MET A 104 -12.68 11.51 5.30
C MET A 104 -12.18 12.48 6.37
N PHE A 105 -11.45 13.53 6.00
CA PHE A 105 -10.91 14.49 6.97
C PHE A 105 -12.00 15.30 7.67
N SER A 106 -13.17 15.52 7.04
CA SER A 106 -14.32 16.16 7.71
C SER A 106 -14.78 15.34 8.90
N TYR A 107 -15.00 14.03 8.73
CA TYR A 107 -15.43 13.17 9.82
C TYR A 107 -14.32 12.93 10.86
N ILE A 108 -13.05 12.81 10.43
CA ILE A 108 -11.91 12.76 11.37
C ILE A 108 -11.93 13.97 12.31
N ASN A 109 -12.06 15.17 11.76
CA ASN A 109 -12.05 16.40 12.55
C ASN A 109 -13.33 16.56 13.39
N LEU A 110 -14.49 16.16 12.85
CA LEU A 110 -15.76 16.19 13.57
C LEU A 110 -15.72 15.29 14.82
N TYR A 111 -15.34 14.02 14.67
CA TYR A 111 -15.36 13.07 15.78
C TYR A 111 -14.19 13.25 16.74
N GLY A 112 -13.01 13.63 16.24
CA GLY A 112 -11.85 13.89 17.08
C GLY A 112 -11.77 15.30 17.67
N LYS A 113 -12.64 16.21 17.23
CA LYS A 113 -12.59 17.64 17.57
C LYS A 113 -11.23 18.27 17.24
N PHE A 114 -10.59 17.81 16.16
CA PHE A 114 -9.27 18.27 15.76
C PHE A 114 -9.35 19.64 15.09
N PRO A 115 -8.36 20.53 15.32
CA PRO A 115 -8.28 21.79 14.61
C PRO A 115 -8.07 21.56 13.11
N PRO A 116 -8.67 22.40 12.24
CA PRO A 116 -8.48 22.30 10.79
C PRO A 116 -6.99 22.30 10.41
N GLY A 117 -6.61 21.38 9.51
CA GLY A 117 -5.24 21.28 9.03
C GLY A 117 -4.23 20.67 10.00
N LEU A 118 -4.64 20.12 11.15
CA LEU A 118 -3.73 19.48 12.12
C LEU A 118 -2.79 18.49 11.43
N PHE A 119 -3.36 17.53 10.70
CA PHE A 119 -2.60 16.46 10.04
C PHE A 119 -1.78 16.95 8.85
N ALA A 120 -2.32 17.87 8.04
CA ALA A 120 -1.58 18.46 6.90
C ALA A 120 -0.32 19.24 7.34
N ASN A 121 -0.35 19.81 8.54
CA ASN A 121 0.76 20.56 9.10
C ASN A 121 1.76 19.69 9.88
N LYS A 122 1.28 18.64 10.56
CA LYS A 122 2.14 17.77 11.39
C LYS A 122 2.70 16.57 10.65
N CYS A 123 1.91 15.95 9.78
CA CYS A 123 2.23 14.70 9.12
C CYS A 123 2.85 14.96 7.75
N ARG A 124 4.17 15.06 7.72
CA ARG A 124 4.95 15.21 6.49
C ARG A 124 6.09 14.20 6.46
N GLU A 125 6.12 13.39 5.41
CA GLU A 125 7.14 12.39 5.15
C GLU A 125 7.59 12.48 3.70
N GLY A 126 8.89 12.49 3.47
CA GLY A 126 9.46 12.53 2.12
C GLY A 126 8.85 13.59 1.19
N LYS A 127 8.88 13.31 -0.11
CA LYS A 127 8.39 14.22 -1.16
C LYS A 127 6.96 13.97 -1.59
N GLN A 128 6.47 12.73 -1.44
CA GLN A 128 5.18 12.30 -2.00
C GLN A 128 4.02 12.43 -1.00
N GLY A 129 4.30 12.31 0.30
CA GLY A 129 3.29 12.31 1.34
C GLY A 129 3.57 11.22 2.37
N LEU A 130 2.56 10.87 3.15
CA LEU A 130 2.70 9.93 4.26
C LEU A 130 2.78 8.50 3.76
N GLU A 131 3.90 7.82 4.04
CA GLU A 131 4.12 6.47 3.52
C GLU A 131 3.31 5.43 4.32
N CYS A 132 2.63 4.53 3.60
CA CYS A 132 1.76 3.50 4.16
C CYS A 132 2.43 2.14 4.39
N LYS A 133 3.77 2.11 4.55
CA LYS A 133 4.48 0.86 4.91
C LYS A 133 4.03 0.37 6.30
N ASP A 134 3.84 -0.94 6.41
CA ASP A 134 3.60 -1.68 7.65
C ASP A 134 2.35 -1.29 8.48
N VAL A 135 1.22 -0.97 7.83
CA VAL A 135 -0.07 -1.09 8.54
C VAL A 135 -0.50 -2.56 8.47
N PRO A 136 -0.56 -3.30 9.60
CA PRO A 136 -1.11 -4.64 9.59
C PRO A 136 -2.58 -4.55 9.20
N VAL A 137 -2.87 -4.82 7.93
CA VAL A 137 -4.24 -4.97 7.44
C VAL A 137 -4.88 -6.05 8.31
N LYS A 138 -5.89 -5.68 9.11
CA LYS A 138 -6.81 -6.67 9.66
C LYS A 138 -7.62 -7.20 8.47
N SER A 139 -7.06 -8.23 7.83
CA SER A 139 -7.55 -8.85 6.61
C SER A 139 -8.96 -9.40 6.80
N GLY A 140 -9.95 -8.60 6.40
CA GLY A 140 -11.31 -9.06 6.09
C GLY A 140 -11.50 -9.43 4.61
N CYS A 141 -10.45 -9.40 3.80
CA CYS A 141 -10.44 -9.97 2.46
C CYS A 141 -9.29 -10.96 2.35
N HIS A 142 -9.59 -12.22 2.66
CA HIS A 142 -8.75 -13.36 2.31
C HIS A 142 -8.90 -13.56 0.79
N VAL A 143 -8.13 -12.82 -0.01
CA VAL A 143 -7.83 -13.31 -1.35
C VAL A 143 -7.03 -14.59 -1.12
N PRO A 144 -7.50 -15.78 -1.53
CA PRO A 144 -6.71 -16.98 -1.37
C PRO A 144 -5.36 -16.68 -2.03
N ALA A 145 -4.29 -16.79 -1.25
CA ALA A 145 -2.98 -17.02 -1.81
C ALA A 145 -3.14 -18.29 -2.63
N ALA A 146 -3.37 -18.14 -3.93
CA ALA A 146 -3.19 -19.21 -4.88
C ALA A 146 -1.69 -19.47 -4.84
N ALA A 147 -1.27 -20.26 -3.84
CA ALA A 147 0.00 -20.94 -3.84
C ALA A 147 0.04 -21.60 -5.21
N SER A 148 0.90 -21.04 -6.06
CA SER A 148 0.99 -21.31 -7.47
C SER A 148 1.20 -22.82 -7.64
N GLN A 149 0.12 -23.58 -7.86
CA GLN A 149 0.19 -25.03 -8.04
C GLN A 149 1.06 -25.38 -9.26
N THR A 150 1.31 -24.40 -10.14
CA THR A 150 2.18 -24.52 -11.30
C THR A 150 3.67 -24.46 -10.94
N THR A 151 4.12 -23.81 -9.86
CA THR A 151 5.56 -23.75 -9.54
C THR A 151 6.11 -25.07 -9.01
N LEU A 152 5.30 -25.83 -8.25
CA LEU A 152 5.68 -27.15 -7.72
C LEU A 152 5.78 -28.21 -8.84
N LEU A 153 4.89 -28.16 -9.83
CA LEU A 153 4.90 -29.07 -10.99
C LEU A 153 6.11 -28.84 -11.91
N MET A 154 6.52 -27.58 -12.11
CA MET A 154 7.65 -27.24 -12.97
C MET A 154 9.00 -27.60 -12.33
N LEU A 155 9.12 -27.47 -11.01
CA LEU A 155 10.28 -27.94 -10.25
C LEU A 155 10.41 -29.47 -10.28
N ALA A 156 9.30 -30.20 -10.11
CA ALA A 156 9.32 -31.67 -10.17
C ALA A 156 9.70 -32.19 -11.56
N ALA A 157 9.16 -31.61 -12.63
CA ALA A 157 9.49 -32.01 -14.01
C ALA A 157 10.97 -31.78 -14.33
N GLY A 158 11.55 -30.65 -13.90
CA GLY A 158 12.97 -30.36 -14.10
C GLY A 158 13.90 -31.35 -13.40
N ILE A 159 13.55 -31.75 -12.17
CA ILE A 159 14.31 -32.74 -11.38
C ILE A 159 14.23 -34.14 -12.03
N ILE A 160 13.06 -34.54 -12.53
CA ILE A 160 12.87 -35.85 -13.20
C ILE A 160 13.69 -35.94 -14.49
N VAL A 161 13.71 -34.89 -15.31
CA VAL A 161 14.53 -34.85 -16.53
C VAL A 161 16.02 -34.88 -16.21
N PHE A 162 16.46 -34.21 -15.14
CA PHE A 162 17.86 -34.24 -14.71
C PHE A 162 18.29 -35.64 -14.24
N ILE A 163 17.48 -36.29 -13.39
CA ILE A 163 17.76 -37.64 -12.88
C ILE A 163 17.78 -38.67 -14.00
N THR A 164 16.81 -38.63 -14.92
CA THR A 164 16.75 -39.59 -16.04
C THR A 164 17.93 -39.45 -17.01
N ASN A 165 18.42 -38.23 -17.26
CA ASN A 165 19.59 -38.03 -18.13
C ASN A 165 20.92 -38.42 -17.46
N VAL A 166 21.02 -38.30 -16.13
CA VAL A 166 22.21 -38.73 -15.36
C VAL A 166 22.24 -40.25 -15.16
N LEU A 167 21.08 -40.89 -15.00
CA LEU A 167 20.98 -42.33 -14.79
C LEU A 167 21.18 -43.16 -16.08
N MET A 168 21.00 -42.55 -17.26
CA MET A 168 21.20 -43.18 -18.57
C MET A 168 22.57 -42.91 -19.22
N ALA A 169 23.49 -42.29 -18.48
CA ALA A 169 24.89 -42.06 -18.87
C ALA A 169 25.83 -43.00 -18.10
#